data_AF-A0ABD3UHW4-F1
#
_entry.id   AF-A0ABD3UHW4-F1
#
_cell.length_a   1.000
_cell.length_b   1.000
_cell.length_c   1.000
_cell.angle_alpha   90.00
_cell.angle_beta   90.00
_cell.angle_gamma   90.00
#
_symmetry.space_group_name_H-M   'P 1'
#
loop_
_entity.id
_entity.type
_entity.pdbx_description
1 polymer ?
#
loop_
_entity_poly.entity_id
_entity_poly.type
_entity_poly.pdbx_seq_one_letter_code
_entity_poly.pdbx_strand_id
1 'polypeptide(L)'
;MFFICKPSPVAEMDAATQESAMKKKLQSFLSEMLRMATVKGFKYFVMYIRGKEEIVLSVVNEQQIPSNTFCIDNSVPNKGRRVSKVEVLSTSESFSSTNLPYDQRSLLLSQRSQMVLSTHGVSGVGLPPASPSEAEFNVDDSSTLFLVAGYARYICPYVWVRSNHERLVKLTGDSQREKDNPLRLKSTLKWKDRDVYIWDLVAEVVKLCTYPAPTNPFAIDFDYFTQLPLPERVLATAAMVQFLQKILICTPEEKQYAGQVFEELQLITKHHYQALKELIQQGHLPIVYQQQQMSQESNQGRQVTTQRSRNLSYKEPGVSETGLCHGYGTVSMF
;
A
#
# COMPACT_ATOMS: atom_id res chain seq x y z
N MET A 1 -50.94 11.69 -40.53
CA MET A 1 -49.64 11.02 -40.75
C MET A 1 -48.79 11.29 -39.52
N PHE A 2 -48.84 10.41 -38.52
CA PHE A 2 -48.02 10.52 -37.30
C PHE A 2 -46.87 9.52 -37.42
N PHE A 3 -45.65 10.03 -37.53
CA PHE A 3 -44.44 9.21 -37.45
C PHE A 3 -44.19 8.88 -35.97
N ILE A 4 -44.37 7.61 -35.60
CA ILE A 4 -43.89 7.09 -34.32
C ILE A 4 -42.40 6.82 -34.48
N CYS A 5 -41.56 7.73 -33.96
CA CYS A 5 -40.14 7.45 -33.77
C CYS A 5 -40.00 6.31 -32.75
N LYS A 6 -39.57 5.13 -33.22
CA LYS A 6 -39.07 4.09 -32.33
C LYS A 6 -37.82 4.62 -31.62
N PRO A 7 -37.72 4.52 -30.28
CA PRO A 7 -36.48 4.83 -29.59
C PRO A 7 -35.38 3.84 -30.01
N SER A 8 -34.18 4.38 -30.24
CA SER A 8 -32.97 3.63 -30.58
C SER A 8 -32.58 2.68 -29.42
N PRO A 9 -32.00 1.50 -29.69
CA PRO A 9 -31.58 0.58 -28.66
C PRO A 9 -30.27 1.09 -28.04
N VAL A 10 -30.37 1.84 -26.94
CA VAL A 10 -29.22 2.02 -26.05
C VAL A 10 -29.05 0.69 -25.33
N ALA A 11 -27.91 0.04 -25.56
CA ALA A 11 -27.60 -1.31 -25.09
C ALA A 11 -27.81 -1.44 -23.57
N GLU A 12 -28.86 -2.14 -23.16
CA GLU A 12 -28.96 -2.74 -21.83
C GLU A 12 -27.84 -3.78 -21.72
N MET A 13 -26.73 -3.40 -21.08
CA MET A 13 -25.71 -4.36 -20.71
C MET A 13 -26.32 -5.30 -19.65
N ASP A 14 -26.40 -6.60 -19.97
CA ASP A 14 -26.97 -7.62 -19.09
C ASP A 14 -26.36 -7.55 -17.68
N ALA A 15 -27.20 -7.70 -16.65
CA ALA A 15 -26.79 -7.64 -15.24
C ALA A 15 -25.65 -8.60 -14.92
N ALA A 16 -25.62 -9.78 -15.56
CA ALA A 16 -24.53 -10.75 -15.45
C ALA A 16 -23.21 -10.21 -16.03
N THR A 17 -23.27 -9.46 -17.13
CA THR A 17 -22.12 -8.80 -17.75
C THR A 17 -21.59 -7.69 -16.85
N GLN A 18 -22.48 -6.90 -16.24
CA GLN A 18 -22.10 -5.85 -15.29
C GLN A 18 -21.44 -6.42 -14.03
N GLU A 19 -21.98 -7.51 -13.47
CA GLU A 19 -21.38 -8.18 -12.32
C GLU A 19 -19.98 -8.73 -12.66
N SER A 20 -19.82 -9.36 -13.82
CA SER A 20 -18.53 -9.88 -14.31
C SER A 20 -17.50 -8.75 -14.48
N ALA A 21 -17.90 -7.62 -15.04
CA ALA A 21 -17.05 -6.44 -15.17
C ALA A 21 -16.59 -5.91 -13.80
N MET A 22 -17.50 -5.82 -12.83
CA MET A 22 -17.19 -5.37 -11.47
C MET A 22 -16.25 -6.34 -10.73
N LYS A 23 -16.41 -7.66 -10.93
CA LYS A 23 -15.48 -8.66 -10.39
C LYS A 23 -14.08 -8.50 -10.98
N LYS A 24 -13.95 -8.31 -12.30
CA LYS A 24 -12.65 -8.05 -12.95
C LYS A 24 -12.01 -6.77 -12.43
N LYS A 25 -12.80 -5.71 -12.27
CA LYS A 25 -12.35 -4.45 -11.69
C LYS A 25 -11.83 -4.62 -10.26
N LEU A 26 -12.54 -5.37 -9.42
CA LEU A 26 -12.09 -5.69 -8.06
C LEU A 26 -10.78 -6.47 -8.07
N GLN A 27 -10.61 -7.45 -8.96
CA GLN A 27 -9.35 -8.20 -9.07
C GLN A 27 -8.17 -7.31 -9.46
N SER A 28 -8.37 -6.36 -10.39
CA SER A 28 -7.36 -5.37 -10.73
C SER A 28 -7.00 -4.49 -9.52
N PHE A 29 -8.02 -4.04 -8.77
CA PHE A 29 -7.83 -3.27 -7.54
C PHE A 29 -7.02 -4.05 -6.50
N LEU A 30 -7.34 -5.33 -6.25
CA LEU A 30 -6.63 -6.17 -5.29
C LEU A 30 -5.17 -6.37 -5.67
N SER A 31 -4.87 -6.55 -6.97
CA SER A 31 -3.48 -6.66 -7.44
C SER A 31 -2.68 -5.38 -7.17
N GLU A 32 -3.26 -4.21 -7.44
CA GLU A 32 -2.62 -2.93 -7.17
C GLU A 32 -2.53 -2.63 -5.66
N MET A 33 -3.53 -3.02 -4.88
CA MET A 33 -3.53 -2.92 -3.42
C MET A 33 -2.35 -3.68 -2.80
N LEU A 34 -2.14 -4.93 -3.22
CA LEU A 34 -1.01 -5.74 -2.73
C LEU A 34 0.33 -5.15 -3.15
N ARG A 35 0.46 -4.64 -4.38
CA ARG A 35 1.69 -3.95 -4.84
C ARG A 35 1.98 -2.71 -3.99
N MET A 36 0.97 -1.87 -3.77
CA MET A 36 1.10 -0.65 -2.96
C MET A 36 1.52 -1.00 -1.52
N ALA A 37 0.95 -2.03 -0.91
CA ALA A 37 1.24 -2.42 0.46
C ALA A 37 2.69 -2.91 0.70
N THR A 38 3.47 -3.15 -0.37
CA THR A 38 4.91 -3.46 -0.26
C THR A 38 5.80 -2.22 -0.19
N VAL A 39 5.27 -1.05 -0.56
CA VAL A 39 6.01 0.21 -0.57
C VAL A 39 5.99 0.82 0.85
N LYS A 40 7.16 1.27 1.32
CA LYS A 40 7.37 1.87 2.65
C LYS A 40 8.04 3.25 2.52
N GLY A 41 8.09 4.00 3.62
CA GLY A 41 8.75 5.30 3.67
C GLY A 41 7.81 6.49 3.45
N PHE A 42 6.53 6.37 3.82
CA PHE A 42 5.60 7.49 3.87
C PHE A 42 5.58 8.09 5.28
N LYS A 43 5.42 9.42 5.37
CA LYS A 43 5.39 10.14 6.65
C LYS A 43 4.12 9.88 7.47
N TYR A 44 2.99 9.74 6.79
CA TYR A 44 1.68 9.76 7.46
C TYR A 44 1.08 8.39 7.68
N PHE A 45 1.58 7.36 7.01
CA PHE A 45 1.00 6.05 7.10
C PHE A 45 1.99 4.94 6.79
N VAL A 46 1.68 3.76 7.28
CA VAL A 46 2.37 2.51 6.93
C VAL A 46 1.34 1.44 6.63
N MET A 47 1.70 0.52 5.75
CA MET A 47 0.82 -0.57 5.34
C MET A 47 1.48 -1.92 5.60
N TYR A 48 0.63 -2.91 5.85
CA TYR A 48 1.05 -4.28 6.04
C TYR A 48 0.04 -5.19 5.34
N ILE A 49 0.53 -6.20 4.62
CA ILE A 49 -0.33 -7.18 3.97
C ILE A 49 -0.84 -8.14 5.04
N ARG A 50 -2.16 -8.19 5.23
CA ARG A 50 -2.81 -9.12 6.17
C ARG A 50 -3.26 -10.40 5.47
N GLY A 51 -3.73 -10.27 4.22
CA GLY A 51 -4.20 -11.39 3.42
C GLY A 51 -4.28 -11.05 1.94
N LYS A 52 -4.75 -12.00 1.13
CA LYS A 52 -4.88 -11.80 -0.32
C LYS A 52 -5.87 -10.69 -0.70
N GLU A 53 -6.86 -10.44 0.16
CA GLU A 53 -7.91 -9.44 -0.05
C GLU A 53 -7.88 -8.34 1.02
N GLU A 54 -6.85 -8.32 1.87
CA GLU A 54 -6.80 -7.50 3.09
C GLU A 54 -5.43 -6.86 3.30
N ILE A 55 -5.42 -5.56 3.57
CA ILE A 55 -4.25 -4.85 4.10
C ILE A 55 -4.65 -4.09 5.36
N VAL A 56 -3.70 -3.96 6.28
CA VAL A 56 -3.82 -3.08 7.44
C VAL A 56 -3.07 -1.79 7.11
N LEU A 57 -3.70 -0.66 7.40
CA LEU A 57 -3.20 0.69 7.20
C LEU A 57 -3.14 1.39 8.55
N SER A 58 -1.94 1.70 9.04
CA SER A 58 -1.76 2.55 10.22
C SER A 58 -1.52 3.98 9.77
N VAL A 59 -2.27 4.94 10.29
CA VAL A 59 -2.18 6.35 9.94
C VAL A 59 -1.90 7.19 11.18
N VAL A 60 -0.91 8.08 11.11
CA VAL A 60 -0.58 8.96 12.23
C VAL A 60 -1.72 9.93 12.53
N ASN A 61 -1.96 10.15 13.82
CA ASN A 61 -3.04 11.01 14.30
C ASN A 61 -2.72 12.49 14.11
N GLU A 62 -1.48 12.88 14.41
CA GLU A 62 -1.03 14.27 14.31
C GLU A 62 0.18 14.39 13.38
N GLN A 63 0.27 15.52 12.67
CA GLN A 63 1.49 15.83 11.94
C GLN A 63 2.61 16.12 12.93
N GLN A 64 3.73 15.40 12.82
CA GLN A 64 4.97 15.83 13.46
C GLN A 64 5.45 17.09 12.75
N ILE A 65 5.06 18.27 13.25
CA ILE A 65 5.63 19.53 12.79
C ILE A 65 7.08 19.53 13.28
N PRO A 66 8.10 19.52 12.41
CA PRO A 66 9.47 19.68 12.89
C PRO A 66 9.56 21.04 13.58
N SER A 67 10.04 21.04 14.83
CA SER A 67 10.08 22.17 15.77
C SER A 67 10.91 23.40 15.33
N ASN A 68 11.30 23.50 14.05
CA ASN A 68 12.25 24.48 13.54
C ASN A 68 11.67 25.50 12.56
N THR A 69 10.35 25.61 12.42
CA THR A 69 9.73 26.72 11.69
C THR A 69 9.16 27.77 12.67
N PHE A 70 10.03 28.33 13.50
CA PHE A 70 9.80 29.69 13.99
C PHE A 70 9.98 30.62 12.80
N CYS A 71 8.90 31.20 12.32
CA CYS A 71 8.95 32.29 11.36
C CYS A 71 9.82 33.40 11.95
N ILE A 72 10.97 33.66 11.33
CA ILE A 72 11.74 34.88 11.52
C ILE A 72 10.90 36.01 10.95
N ASP A 73 10.15 36.71 11.81
CA ASP A 73 9.45 37.93 11.45
C ASP A 73 10.43 39.11 11.57
N ASN A 74 11.15 39.38 10.49
CA ASN A 74 11.90 40.62 10.33
C ASN A 74 10.98 41.64 9.61
N SER A 75 10.27 42.49 10.36
CA SER A 75 10.34 43.96 10.20
C SER A 75 9.21 44.75 10.92
N VAL A 76 9.65 45.74 11.70
CA VAL A 76 8.98 46.97 12.20
C VAL A 76 8.08 46.88 13.45
N PRO A 77 8.36 47.68 14.51
CA PRO A 77 7.51 47.80 15.68
C PRO A 77 6.42 48.86 15.42
N ASN A 78 5.14 48.48 15.48
CA ASN A 78 4.10 49.49 15.68
C ASN A 78 2.95 49.01 16.57
N LYS A 79 2.54 49.93 17.44
CA LYS A 79 1.65 49.75 18.59
C LYS A 79 0.25 49.31 18.21
N GLY A 80 -0.29 48.37 18.98
CA GLY A 80 -1.70 48.29 19.36
C GLY A 80 -2.72 48.15 18.23
N ARG A 81 -2.99 46.91 17.80
CA ARG A 81 -4.29 46.57 17.20
C ARG A 81 -4.57 45.08 17.39
N ARG A 82 -5.71 44.75 18.01
CA ARG A 82 -6.25 43.38 18.06
C ARG A 82 -6.41 42.91 16.60
N VAL A 83 -5.60 41.96 16.17
CA VAL A 83 -5.72 41.37 14.83
C VAL A 83 -6.82 40.31 14.88
N SER A 84 -7.85 40.61 14.10
CA SER A 84 -8.97 39.76 13.75
C SER A 84 -8.52 38.39 13.27
N LYS A 85 -9.20 37.37 13.81
CA LYS A 85 -9.25 35.99 13.34
C LYS A 85 -9.32 35.99 11.80
N VAL A 86 -8.24 35.53 11.15
CA VAL A 86 -8.23 35.31 9.70
C VAL A 86 -9.21 34.17 9.45
N GLU A 87 -10.44 34.51 9.12
CA GLU A 87 -11.40 33.57 8.56
C GLU A 87 -10.89 33.19 7.17
N VAL A 88 -10.29 32.00 7.08
CA VAL A 88 -10.08 31.34 5.81
C VAL A 88 -11.47 31.00 5.27
N LEU A 89 -12.02 31.87 4.43
CA LEU A 89 -13.15 31.55 3.57
C LEU A 89 -12.70 30.45 2.60
N SER A 90 -12.90 29.19 3.00
CA SER A 90 -12.83 28.06 2.09
C SER A 90 -14.23 27.52 1.86
N THR A 91 -14.71 27.80 0.66
CA THR A 91 -15.90 27.25 0.03
C THR A 91 -15.97 25.72 0.17
N SER A 92 -16.94 25.23 0.94
CA SER A 92 -17.61 23.93 0.80
C SER A 92 -16.78 22.76 0.23
N GLU A 93 -15.73 22.33 0.93
CA GLU A 93 -15.06 21.05 0.64
C GLU A 93 -15.15 20.11 1.85
N SER A 94 -15.96 19.07 1.65
CA SER A 94 -16.40 18.05 2.58
C SER A 94 -15.24 17.27 3.24
N PHE A 95 -15.28 17.18 4.57
CA PHE A 95 -14.35 16.54 5.53
C PHE A 95 -13.02 17.27 5.78
N SER A 96 -13.06 18.48 6.35
CA SER A 96 -11.90 19.06 7.04
C SER A 96 -11.81 18.47 8.45
N SER A 97 -10.63 17.95 8.84
CA SER A 97 -10.35 17.39 10.18
C SER A 97 -10.38 18.42 11.32
N THR A 98 -10.80 19.66 11.04
CA THR A 98 -10.89 20.77 11.99
C THR A 98 -11.86 20.54 13.16
N ASN A 99 -12.70 19.50 13.11
CA ASN A 99 -13.66 19.17 14.17
C ASN A 99 -13.84 17.64 14.34
N LEU A 100 -12.75 16.87 14.39
CA LEU A 100 -12.83 15.51 14.94
C LEU A 100 -13.40 15.57 16.37
N PRO A 101 -14.29 14.65 16.79
CA PRO A 101 -14.83 13.49 16.06
C PRO A 101 -16.06 13.81 15.16
N TYR A 102 -16.18 13.08 14.03
CA TYR A 102 -17.27 13.22 13.05
C TYR A 102 -18.60 12.59 13.52
N ASP A 103 -19.71 13.08 12.96
CA ASP A 103 -21.04 12.49 13.17
C ASP A 103 -21.16 11.11 12.49
N GLN A 104 -21.73 10.15 13.21
CA GLN A 104 -21.88 8.76 12.80
C GLN A 104 -22.57 8.61 11.45
N ARG A 105 -23.61 9.41 11.19
CA ARG A 105 -24.38 9.39 9.94
C ARG A 105 -23.58 9.86 8.72
N SER A 106 -22.53 10.63 8.96
CA SER A 106 -21.66 11.17 7.91
C SER A 106 -20.57 10.17 7.54
N LEU A 107 -20.06 9.42 8.52
CA LEU A 107 -18.85 8.62 8.35
C LEU A 107 -19.10 7.10 8.27
N LEU A 108 -20.24 6.58 8.74
CA LEU A 108 -20.57 5.14 8.65
C LEU A 108 -21.66 4.87 7.61
N LEU A 109 -21.68 3.64 7.05
CA LEU A 109 -22.77 3.20 6.18
C LEU A 109 -24.09 3.07 6.94
N SER A 110 -25.19 3.47 6.31
CA SER A 110 -26.54 3.32 6.88
C SER A 110 -26.91 1.84 7.07
N GLN A 111 -27.74 1.53 8.08
CA GLN A 111 -28.23 0.18 8.32
C GLN A 111 -28.92 -0.43 7.07
N ARG A 112 -29.67 0.39 6.32
CA ARG A 112 -30.29 -0.04 5.07
C ARG A 112 -29.26 -0.47 4.03
N SER A 113 -28.19 0.31 3.87
CA SER A 113 -27.09 -0.02 2.94
C SER A 113 -26.40 -1.33 3.35
N GLN A 114 -26.21 -1.56 4.64
CA GLN A 114 -25.59 -2.78 5.15
C GLN A 114 -26.45 -4.03 4.87
N MET A 115 -27.78 -3.92 5.06
CA MET A 115 -28.71 -5.02 4.76
C MET A 115 -28.76 -5.38 3.28
N VAL A 116 -28.52 -4.42 2.38
CA VAL A 116 -28.41 -4.69 0.94
C VAL A 116 -27.11 -5.43 0.63
N LEU A 117 -26.00 -5.10 1.31
CA LEU A 117 -24.70 -5.73 1.09
C LEU A 117 -24.57 -7.11 1.74
N SER A 118 -25.43 -7.46 2.70
CA SER A 118 -25.43 -8.79 3.33
C SER A 118 -26.10 -9.88 2.47
N THR A 119 -26.62 -9.53 1.28
CA THR A 119 -27.28 -10.40 0.27
C THR A 119 -27.51 -11.84 0.75
N HIS A 120 -28.53 -11.98 1.58
CA HIS A 120 -29.48 -13.09 1.78
C HIS A 120 -30.17 -12.72 3.10
N GLY A 121 -31.37 -12.13 3.02
CA GLY A 121 -32.16 -11.65 4.17
C GLY A 121 -32.67 -12.75 5.11
N VAL A 122 -31.84 -13.77 5.39
CA VAL A 122 -32.18 -14.94 6.21
C VAL A 122 -31.76 -14.73 7.67
N SER A 123 -30.92 -13.74 7.96
CA SER A 123 -30.61 -13.34 9.34
C SER A 123 -30.44 -11.83 9.34
N GLY A 124 -31.24 -11.09 10.12
CA GLY A 124 -31.21 -9.62 10.22
C GLY A 124 -29.93 -9.01 10.82
N VAL A 125 -28.80 -9.66 10.56
CA VAL A 125 -27.44 -9.24 10.89
C VAL A 125 -26.91 -8.54 9.64
N GLY A 126 -26.31 -7.36 9.80
CA GLY A 126 -25.75 -6.58 8.70
C GLY A 126 -24.59 -7.31 8.00
N LEU A 127 -23.71 -6.54 7.34
CA LEU A 127 -22.44 -7.08 6.83
C LEU A 127 -21.83 -8.05 7.85
N PRO A 128 -21.40 -9.28 7.47
CA PRO A 128 -20.71 -10.15 8.41
C PRO A 128 -19.53 -9.36 9.02
N PRO A 129 -19.28 -9.51 10.33
CA PRO A 129 -18.22 -8.78 10.99
C PRO A 129 -16.94 -9.02 10.19
N ALA A 130 -16.21 -7.94 9.94
CA ALA A 130 -14.94 -8.06 9.26
C ALA A 130 -14.00 -8.95 10.10
N SER A 131 -12.96 -9.49 9.46
CA SER A 131 -12.01 -10.42 10.09
C SER A 131 -11.58 -9.91 11.48
N PRO A 132 -11.69 -10.74 12.56
CA PRO A 132 -11.46 -10.30 13.94
C PRO A 132 -10.11 -9.58 14.11
N SER A 133 -10.10 -8.49 14.87
CA SER A 133 -8.97 -7.59 15.07
C SER A 133 -8.00 -8.02 16.18
N GLU A 134 -8.23 -9.17 16.83
CA GLU A 134 -7.66 -9.53 18.15
C GLU A 134 -6.13 -9.71 18.21
N ALA A 135 -5.40 -9.59 17.09
CA ALA A 135 -3.94 -9.71 17.05
C ALA A 135 -3.23 -8.63 16.22
N GLU A 136 -3.90 -7.51 15.91
CA GLU A 136 -3.23 -6.39 15.23
C GLU A 136 -2.32 -5.65 16.24
N PHE A 137 -1.01 -5.72 15.99
CA PHE A 137 0.10 -5.30 16.87
C PHE A 137 -0.07 -3.91 17.51
N ASN A 138 0.41 -3.79 18.76
CA ASN A 138 0.60 -2.56 19.56
C ASN A 138 -0.06 -1.31 18.98
N VAL A 139 -1.29 -1.07 19.41
CA VAL A 139 -1.99 0.21 19.19
C VAL A 139 -1.19 1.28 19.92
N ASP A 140 -0.32 1.98 19.20
CA ASP A 140 0.26 3.23 19.67
C ASP A 140 -0.83 4.30 19.60
N ASP A 141 -1.08 5.01 20.70
CA ASP A 141 -2.03 6.12 20.81
C ASP A 141 -1.73 7.24 19.80
N SER A 142 -0.52 7.28 19.24
CA SER A 142 -0.12 8.22 18.19
C SER A 142 -0.67 7.89 16.80
N SER A 143 -1.24 6.70 16.58
CA SER A 143 -1.68 6.22 15.27
C SER A 143 -3.01 5.48 15.31
N THR A 144 -3.80 5.60 14.24
CA THR A 144 -5.08 4.88 14.08
C THR A 144 -4.94 3.79 13.02
N LEU A 145 -5.38 2.58 13.38
CA LEU A 145 -5.38 1.40 12.53
C LEU A 145 -6.69 1.32 11.74
N PHE A 146 -6.56 0.96 10.46
CA PHE A 146 -7.65 0.70 9.55
C PHE A 146 -7.42 -0.64 8.84
N LEU A 147 -8.50 -1.38 8.59
CA LEU A 147 -8.49 -2.51 7.67
C LEU A 147 -9.04 -2.04 6.32
N VAL A 148 -8.27 -2.19 5.26
CA VAL A 148 -8.77 -2.03 3.88
C VAL A 148 -8.95 -3.42 3.29
N ALA A 149 -10.16 -3.75 2.85
CA ALA A 149 -10.43 -5.05 2.26
C ALA A 149 -11.34 -4.97 1.04
N GLY A 150 -11.11 -5.88 0.09
CA GLY A 150 -11.85 -5.99 -1.16
C GLY A 150 -12.44 -7.39 -1.35
N TYR A 151 -13.32 -7.80 -0.44
CA TYR A 151 -13.88 -9.15 -0.50
C TYR A 151 -14.78 -9.38 -1.72
N ALA A 152 -14.61 -10.54 -2.35
CA ALA A 152 -15.41 -10.95 -3.51
C ALA A 152 -16.93 -10.89 -3.26
N ARG A 153 -17.38 -11.13 -2.03
CA ARG A 153 -18.81 -11.05 -1.65
C ARG A 153 -19.41 -9.67 -1.92
N TYR A 154 -18.63 -8.60 -1.74
CA TYR A 154 -19.12 -7.23 -1.88
C TYR A 154 -18.87 -6.64 -3.26
N ILE A 155 -17.93 -7.21 -4.02
CA ILE A 155 -17.52 -6.73 -5.35
C ILE A 155 -17.13 -5.23 -5.30
N CYS A 156 -16.64 -4.77 -4.14
CA CYS A 156 -16.35 -3.38 -3.82
C CYS A 156 -15.36 -3.35 -2.64
N PRO A 157 -14.34 -2.49 -2.67
CA PRO A 157 -13.47 -2.30 -1.51
C PRO A 157 -14.18 -1.49 -0.42
N TYR A 158 -13.83 -1.76 0.83
CA TYR A 158 -14.28 -1.05 2.01
C TYR A 158 -13.14 -0.86 3.01
N VAL A 159 -13.30 0.13 3.89
CA VAL A 159 -12.33 0.46 4.94
C VAL A 159 -13.04 0.42 6.28
N TRP A 160 -12.45 -0.24 7.26
CA TRP A 160 -12.94 -0.29 8.64
C TRP A 160 -11.95 0.37 9.58
N VAL A 161 -12.44 1.03 10.61
CA VAL A 161 -11.61 1.48 11.73
C VAL A 161 -11.33 0.26 12.62
N ARG A 162 -10.10 0.16 13.15
CA ARG A 162 -9.67 -0.94 14.01
C ARG A 162 -9.18 -0.48 15.37
N SER A 163 -8.66 0.73 15.47
CA SER A 163 -8.33 1.39 16.74
C SER A 163 -8.85 2.83 16.79
N ASN A 164 -8.81 3.45 17.97
CA ASN A 164 -9.12 4.88 18.18
C ASN A 164 -10.46 5.34 17.57
N HIS A 165 -11.51 4.53 17.70
CA HIS A 165 -12.80 4.79 17.05
C HIS A 165 -13.42 6.10 17.56
N GLU A 166 -13.34 6.32 18.87
CA GLU A 166 -13.82 7.51 19.56
C GLU A 166 -13.14 8.81 19.10
N ARG A 167 -11.93 8.72 18.53
CA ARG A 167 -11.24 9.88 17.95
C ARG A 167 -11.87 10.30 16.62
N LEU A 168 -12.35 9.34 15.83
CA LEU A 168 -12.86 9.58 14.48
C LEU A 168 -14.38 9.73 14.42
N VAL A 169 -15.12 8.94 15.18
CA VAL A 169 -16.58 8.84 15.11
C VAL A 169 -17.18 9.01 16.50
N LYS A 170 -18.17 9.89 16.62
CA LYS A 170 -19.05 9.94 17.79
C LYS A 170 -19.99 8.73 17.75
N LEU A 171 -19.58 7.62 18.36
CA LEU A 171 -20.42 6.43 18.49
C LEU A 171 -21.60 6.73 19.42
N THR A 172 -22.83 6.43 18.98
CA THR A 172 -24.06 6.71 19.74
C THR A 172 -24.91 5.44 19.84
N GLY A 173 -24.66 4.59 20.83
CA GLY A 173 -25.46 3.38 21.06
C GLY A 173 -24.64 2.15 21.45
N ASP A 174 -24.99 0.99 20.86
CA ASP A 174 -24.29 -0.29 21.05
C ASP A 174 -22.95 -0.29 20.30
N SER A 175 -21.93 0.25 20.97
CA SER A 175 -20.61 0.55 20.40
C SER A 175 -19.93 -0.61 19.70
N GLN A 176 -20.24 -1.88 20.03
CA GLN A 176 -19.57 -3.03 19.42
C GLN A 176 -20.02 -3.28 17.98
N ARG A 177 -21.33 -3.26 17.72
CA ARG A 177 -21.85 -3.40 16.35
C ARG A 177 -21.47 -2.21 15.47
N GLU A 178 -21.33 -1.04 16.06
CA GLU A 178 -20.96 0.17 15.32
C GLU A 178 -19.51 0.19 14.87
N LYS A 179 -18.61 -0.41 15.64
CA LYS A 179 -17.17 -0.56 15.32
C LYS A 179 -16.92 -1.45 14.10
N ASP A 180 -17.83 -2.39 13.83
CA ASP A 180 -17.73 -3.28 12.66
C ASP A 180 -18.30 -2.66 11.36
N ASN A 181 -18.77 -1.42 11.41
CA ASN A 181 -19.27 -0.73 10.21
C ASN A 181 -18.11 -0.16 9.39
N PRO A 182 -18.10 -0.39 8.07
CA PRO A 182 -17.13 0.25 7.21
C PRO A 182 -17.41 1.75 7.09
N LEU A 183 -16.33 2.50 6.86
CA LEU A 183 -16.33 3.90 6.55
C LEU A 183 -17.05 4.16 5.22
N ARG A 184 -17.86 5.21 5.22
CA ARG A 184 -18.54 5.76 4.05
C ARG A 184 -17.62 6.74 3.34
N LEU A 185 -16.65 6.22 2.61
CA LEU A 185 -15.71 7.02 1.82
C LEU A 185 -16.35 7.46 0.48
N LYS A 186 -16.03 8.68 0.02
CA LYS A 186 -16.41 9.19 -1.30
C LYS A 186 -15.91 8.27 -2.41
N SER A 187 -14.70 7.75 -2.24
CA SER A 187 -14.06 6.86 -3.20
C SER A 187 -14.80 5.53 -3.32
N THR A 188 -15.22 4.90 -2.21
CA THR A 188 -16.03 3.67 -2.26
C THR A 188 -17.43 3.91 -2.81
N LEU A 189 -18.05 5.06 -2.53
CA LEU A 189 -19.35 5.42 -3.10
C LEU A 189 -19.32 5.56 -4.63
N LYS A 190 -18.20 5.99 -5.21
CA LYS A 190 -18.02 6.16 -6.66
C LYS A 190 -17.53 4.89 -7.37
N TRP A 191 -17.37 3.78 -6.65
CA TRP A 191 -16.83 2.52 -7.18
C TRP A 191 -17.57 2.03 -8.43
N LYS A 192 -18.90 2.21 -8.50
CA LYS A 192 -19.68 1.75 -9.65
C LYS A 192 -19.51 2.64 -10.89
N ASP A 193 -19.19 3.92 -10.69
CA ASP A 193 -19.30 4.94 -11.73
C ASP A 193 -17.94 5.37 -12.29
N ARG A 194 -16.85 5.13 -11.56
CA ARG A 194 -15.50 5.58 -11.92
C ARG A 194 -14.45 4.58 -11.51
N ASP A 195 -13.29 4.62 -12.15
CA ASP A 195 -12.12 3.91 -11.67
C ASP A 195 -11.66 4.50 -10.34
N VAL A 196 -11.50 3.61 -9.37
CA VAL A 196 -11.10 3.92 -7.99
C VAL A 196 -9.93 3.03 -7.69
N TYR A 197 -8.85 3.64 -7.26
CA TYR A 197 -7.61 2.97 -6.95
C TYR A 197 -7.38 2.93 -5.44
N ILE A 198 -6.46 2.08 -5.00
CA ILE A 198 -6.12 1.96 -3.59
C ILE A 198 -5.60 3.29 -3.01
N TRP A 199 -4.83 4.06 -3.79
CA TRP A 199 -4.35 5.36 -3.36
C TRP A 199 -5.47 6.39 -3.19
N ASP A 200 -6.60 6.26 -3.89
CA ASP A 200 -7.77 7.13 -3.62
C ASP A 200 -8.32 6.88 -2.21
N LEU A 201 -8.41 5.62 -1.79
CA LEU A 201 -8.85 5.25 -0.44
C LEU A 201 -7.84 5.75 0.60
N VAL A 202 -6.54 5.50 0.38
CA VAL A 202 -5.49 5.89 1.31
C VAL A 202 -5.41 7.41 1.46
N ALA A 203 -5.46 8.18 0.37
CA ALA A 203 -5.48 9.63 0.43
C ALA A 203 -6.68 10.17 1.22
N GLU A 204 -7.86 9.57 1.03
CA GLU A 204 -9.06 9.95 1.75
C GLU A 204 -8.96 9.63 3.25
N VAL A 205 -8.46 8.44 3.61
CA VAL A 205 -8.27 8.02 5.01
C VAL A 205 -7.21 8.87 5.70
N VAL A 206 -6.08 9.17 5.04
CA VAL A 206 -5.01 10.02 5.59
C VAL A 206 -5.54 11.42 5.89
N LYS A 207 -6.26 12.05 4.95
CA LYS A 207 -6.86 13.37 5.16
C LYS A 207 -7.93 13.38 6.25
N LEU A 208 -8.66 12.28 6.38
CA LEU A 208 -9.69 12.12 7.39
C LEU A 208 -9.10 11.97 8.79
N CYS A 209 -8.01 11.23 8.92
CA CYS A 209 -7.43 10.81 10.20
C CYS A 209 -6.40 11.80 10.76
N THR A 210 -5.56 12.37 9.92
CA THR A 210 -4.44 13.20 10.36
C THR A 210 -4.88 14.64 10.61
N TYR A 211 -4.44 15.22 11.73
CA TYR A 211 -4.69 16.63 12.08
C TYR A 211 -3.38 17.42 12.23
N PRO A 212 -3.26 18.60 11.58
CA PRO A 212 -4.11 19.06 10.48
C PRO A 212 -4.06 18.08 9.29
N ALA A 213 -5.06 18.12 8.40
CA ALA A 213 -5.06 17.27 7.21
C ALA A 213 -3.85 17.62 6.32
N PRO A 214 -3.02 16.65 5.91
CA PRO A 214 -1.85 16.92 5.09
C PRO A 214 -2.24 17.32 3.68
N THR A 215 -1.50 18.28 3.13
CA THR A 215 -1.69 18.73 1.75
C THR A 215 -1.32 17.61 0.77
N ASN A 216 -0.19 16.93 1.00
CA ASN A 216 0.23 15.71 0.30
C ASN A 216 0.05 14.49 1.22
N PRO A 217 -0.99 13.66 1.03
CA PRO A 217 -1.16 12.46 1.84
C PRO A 217 -0.07 11.40 1.61
N PHE A 218 0.70 11.51 0.52
CA PHE A 218 1.77 10.58 0.15
C PHE A 218 3.17 11.12 0.46
N ALA A 219 3.27 12.11 1.35
CA ALA A 219 4.55 12.73 1.66
C ALA A 219 5.62 11.69 2.05
N ILE A 220 6.79 11.78 1.42
CA ILE A 220 7.88 10.82 1.60
C ILE A 220 8.71 11.18 2.85
N ASP A 221 9.04 10.17 3.63
CA ASP A 221 10.09 10.22 4.64
C ASP A 221 11.44 9.88 3.99
N PHE A 222 12.25 10.90 3.66
CA PHE A 222 13.56 10.70 3.05
C PHE A 222 14.60 10.16 4.04
N ASP A 223 14.40 10.39 5.35
CA ASP A 223 15.31 9.88 6.38
C ASP A 223 15.21 8.36 6.46
N TYR A 224 14.01 7.81 6.29
CA TYR A 224 13.80 6.36 6.15
C TYR A 224 14.73 5.76 5.08
N PHE A 225 14.75 6.31 3.87
CA PHE A 225 15.59 5.78 2.79
C PHE A 225 17.09 5.96 3.05
N THR A 226 17.46 7.07 3.68
CA THR A 226 18.85 7.37 4.05
C THR A 226 19.40 6.39 5.09
N GLN A 227 18.54 5.82 5.92
CA GLN A 227 18.92 4.84 6.95
C GLN A 227 18.99 3.40 6.42
N LEU A 228 18.38 3.11 5.26
CA LEU A 228 18.44 1.77 4.68
C LEU A 228 19.86 1.39 4.20
N PRO A 229 20.25 0.11 4.34
CA PRO A 229 21.42 -0.44 3.67
C PRO A 229 21.37 -0.17 2.15
N LEU A 230 22.52 0.08 1.54
CA LEU A 230 22.59 0.57 0.16
C LEU A 230 21.83 -0.30 -0.87
N PRO A 231 21.92 -1.65 -0.86
CA PRO A 231 21.16 -2.47 -1.79
C PRO A 231 19.64 -2.33 -1.59
N GLU A 232 19.19 -2.31 -0.33
CA GLU A 232 17.77 -2.15 0.02
C GLU A 232 17.27 -0.75 -0.33
N ARG A 233 18.09 0.28 -0.11
CA ARG A 233 17.80 1.67 -0.51
C ARG A 233 17.55 1.77 -2.01
N VAL A 234 18.37 1.14 -2.85
CA VAL A 234 18.19 1.15 -4.31
C VAL A 234 16.84 0.52 -4.69
N LEU A 235 16.50 -0.63 -4.11
CA LEU A 235 15.22 -1.31 -4.39
C LEU A 235 14.01 -0.50 -3.87
N ALA A 236 14.08 -0.02 -2.64
CA ALA A 236 12.99 0.71 -2.00
C ALA A 236 12.71 2.04 -2.72
N THR A 237 13.76 2.78 -3.09
CA THR A 237 13.61 4.03 -3.87
C THR A 237 13.07 3.77 -5.27
N ALA A 238 13.48 2.68 -5.95
CA ALA A 238 12.92 2.31 -7.25
C ALA A 238 11.41 2.00 -7.17
N ALA A 239 11.01 1.22 -6.15
CA ALA A 239 9.61 0.89 -5.91
C ALA A 239 8.78 2.16 -5.61
N MET A 240 9.31 3.08 -4.82
CA MET A 240 8.67 4.37 -4.53
C MET A 240 8.51 5.23 -5.79
N VAL A 241 9.56 5.34 -6.63
CA VAL A 241 9.49 6.06 -7.92
C VAL A 241 8.37 5.49 -8.79
N GLN A 242 8.33 4.17 -8.97
CA GLN A 242 7.31 3.51 -9.78
C GLN A 242 5.90 3.75 -9.23
N PHE A 243 5.75 3.75 -7.91
CA PHE A 243 4.48 3.98 -7.24
C PHE A 243 3.98 5.42 -7.45
N LEU A 244 4.81 6.44 -7.21
CA LEU A 244 4.40 7.83 -7.38
C LEU A 244 4.12 8.18 -8.85
N GLN A 245 4.84 7.57 -9.80
CA GLN A 245 4.50 7.67 -11.23
C GLN A 245 3.08 7.17 -11.52
N LYS A 246 2.69 6.03 -10.95
CA LYS A 246 1.32 5.51 -11.10
C LYS A 246 0.28 6.44 -10.49
N ILE A 247 0.54 6.99 -9.30
CA ILE A 247 -0.36 7.97 -8.70
C ILE A 247 -0.56 9.14 -9.66
N LEU A 248 0.52 9.72 -10.20
CA LEU A 248 0.40 10.87 -11.11
C LEU A 248 -0.35 10.56 -12.40
N ILE A 249 -0.13 9.38 -12.99
CA ILE A 249 -0.81 8.98 -14.23
C ILE A 249 -2.30 8.77 -14.00
N CYS A 250 -2.68 8.16 -12.88
CA CYS A 250 -4.06 7.76 -12.61
C CYS A 250 -4.87 8.79 -11.81
N THR A 251 -4.21 9.81 -11.23
CA THR A 251 -4.88 10.84 -10.43
C THR A 251 -5.31 11.99 -11.34
N PRO A 252 -6.60 12.40 -11.33
CA PRO A 252 -7.05 13.59 -12.06
C PRO A 252 -6.31 14.86 -11.61
N GLU A 253 -6.03 15.76 -12.56
CA GLU A 253 -5.32 17.03 -12.30
C GLU A 253 -6.00 17.92 -11.26
N GLU A 254 -7.32 17.77 -11.07
CA GLU A 254 -8.12 18.50 -10.07
C GLU A 254 -7.69 18.21 -8.61
N LYS A 255 -6.94 17.13 -8.37
CA LYS A 255 -6.50 16.76 -7.02
C LYS A 255 -5.33 17.65 -6.59
N GLN A 256 -5.57 18.46 -5.56
CA GLN A 256 -4.60 19.42 -5.00
C GLN A 256 -3.22 18.83 -4.64
N TYR A 257 -3.12 17.52 -4.36
CA TYR A 257 -1.85 16.87 -4.02
C TYR A 257 -1.01 16.46 -5.24
N ALA A 258 -1.54 16.49 -6.46
CA ALA A 258 -0.85 16.00 -7.66
C ALA A 258 0.48 16.74 -7.90
N GLY A 259 0.49 18.07 -7.76
CA GLY A 259 1.70 18.88 -7.88
C GLY A 259 2.77 18.51 -6.84
N GLN A 260 2.36 18.25 -5.59
CA GLN A 260 3.28 17.88 -4.51
C GLN A 260 3.83 16.46 -4.69
N VAL A 261 3.02 15.53 -5.17
CA VAL A 261 3.48 14.18 -5.55
C VAL A 261 4.51 14.25 -6.69
N PHE A 262 4.33 15.18 -7.65
CA PHE A 262 5.30 15.37 -8.73
C PHE A 262 6.64 15.90 -8.23
N GLU A 263 6.63 16.89 -7.33
CA GLU A 263 7.86 17.40 -6.69
C GLU A 263 8.59 16.29 -5.92
N GLU A 264 7.86 15.50 -5.12
CA GLU A 264 8.47 14.40 -4.38
C GLU A 264 8.98 13.27 -5.28
N LEU A 265 8.28 12.98 -6.39
CA LEU A 265 8.76 12.04 -7.41
C LEU A 265 10.13 12.48 -7.96
N GLN A 266 10.33 13.77 -8.23
CA GLN A 266 11.63 14.27 -8.70
C GLN A 266 12.74 14.06 -7.66
N LEU A 267 12.45 14.37 -6.40
CA LEU A 267 13.40 14.21 -5.30
C LEU A 267 13.78 12.75 -5.07
N ILE A 268 12.80 11.84 -4.98
CA ILE A 268 13.08 10.42 -4.75
C ILE A 268 13.76 9.77 -5.96
N THR A 269 13.47 10.24 -7.19
CA THR A 269 14.19 9.80 -8.40
C THR A 269 15.66 10.19 -8.34
N LYS A 270 15.97 11.43 -7.91
CA LYS A 270 17.36 11.86 -7.69
C LYS A 270 18.05 10.97 -6.64
N HIS A 271 17.37 10.69 -5.53
CA HIS A 271 17.88 9.83 -4.47
C HIS A 271 18.14 8.40 -4.96
N HIS A 272 17.24 7.86 -5.80
CA HIS A 272 17.40 6.54 -6.42
C HIS A 272 18.68 6.47 -7.26
N TYR A 273 18.91 7.43 -8.15
CA TYR A 273 20.10 7.44 -9.01
C TYR A 273 21.39 7.67 -8.23
N GLN A 274 21.35 8.44 -7.15
CA GLN A 274 22.49 8.59 -6.24
C GLN A 274 22.84 7.27 -5.57
N ALA A 275 21.86 6.58 -4.97
CA ALA A 275 22.05 5.27 -4.36
C ALA A 275 22.54 4.24 -5.37
N LEU A 276 22.00 4.24 -6.60
CA LEU A 276 22.42 3.34 -7.66
C LEU A 276 23.88 3.58 -8.07
N LYS A 277 24.27 4.85 -8.22
CA LYS A 277 25.65 5.23 -8.53
C LYS A 277 26.61 4.77 -7.43
N GLU A 278 26.27 5.01 -6.17
CA GLU A 278 27.06 4.55 -5.01
C GLU A 278 27.19 3.02 -5.01
N LEU A 279 26.12 2.28 -5.27
CA LEU A 279 26.13 0.81 -5.29
C LEU A 279 27.06 0.28 -6.38
N ILE A 280 27.03 0.89 -7.57
CA ILE A 280 27.91 0.55 -8.68
C ILE A 280 29.37 0.84 -8.31
N GLN A 281 29.65 1.98 -7.66
CA GLN A 281 31.01 2.36 -7.26
C GLN A 281 31.60 1.44 -6.20
N GLN A 282 30.79 0.93 -5.27
CA GLN A 282 31.24 -0.02 -4.24
C GLN A 282 31.34 -1.46 -4.78
N GLY A 283 30.96 -1.71 -6.03
CA GLY A 283 30.99 -3.04 -6.65
C GLY A 283 29.96 -4.02 -6.09
N HIS A 284 29.13 -3.65 -5.11
CA HIS A 284 28.21 -4.52 -4.37
C HIS A 284 26.94 -4.92 -5.12
N LEU A 285 27.01 -5.18 -6.43
CA LEU A 285 25.91 -5.87 -7.12
C LEU A 285 26.06 -7.38 -6.90
N PRO A 286 25.20 -8.03 -6.07
CA PRO A 286 25.35 -9.45 -5.76
C PRO A 286 25.30 -10.32 -7.01
N ILE A 287 24.53 -9.89 -8.02
CA ILE A 287 24.39 -10.55 -9.32
C ILE A 287 25.73 -10.59 -10.07
N VAL A 288 26.55 -9.53 -9.98
CA VAL A 288 27.85 -9.46 -10.65
C VAL A 288 28.86 -10.40 -9.99
N TYR A 289 28.86 -10.47 -8.65
CA TYR A 289 29.73 -11.40 -7.92
C TYR A 289 29.32 -12.86 -8.09
N GLN A 290 28.01 -13.16 -8.07
CA GLN A 290 27.52 -14.53 -8.24
C GLN A 290 27.80 -15.06 -9.66
N GLN A 291 27.71 -14.19 -10.67
CA GLN A 291 28.07 -14.56 -12.05
C GLN A 291 29.60 -14.69 -12.23
N GLN A 292 30.40 -13.88 -11.54
CA GLN A 292 31.87 -14.03 -11.53
C GLN A 292 32.31 -15.31 -10.82
N GLN A 293 31.70 -15.69 -9.69
CA GLN A 293 32.01 -16.94 -8.98
C GLN A 293 31.65 -18.18 -9.82
N MET A 294 30.47 -18.23 -10.43
CA MET A 294 30.11 -19.33 -11.35
C MET A 294 31.06 -19.41 -12.56
N SER A 295 31.52 -18.26 -13.07
CA SER A 295 32.49 -18.23 -14.17
C SER A 295 33.88 -18.72 -13.73
N GLN A 296 34.30 -18.43 -12.50
CA GLN A 296 35.59 -18.89 -11.95
C GLN A 296 35.59 -20.40 -11.64
N GLU A 297 34.49 -20.96 -11.11
CA GLU A 297 34.35 -22.40 -10.87
C GLU A 297 34.33 -23.20 -12.18
N SER A 298 33.67 -22.69 -13.23
CA SER A 298 33.66 -23.33 -14.55
C SER A 298 35.05 -23.38 -15.21
N ASN A 299 35.90 -22.38 -14.94
CA ASN A 299 37.27 -22.34 -15.45
C ASN A 299 38.24 -23.23 -14.65
N GLN A 300 38.04 -23.39 -13.33
CA GLN A 300 38.82 -24.33 -12.52
C GLN A 300 38.49 -25.79 -12.86
N GLY A 301 37.22 -26.12 -13.12
CA GLY A 301 36.81 -27.46 -13.57
C GLY A 301 37.46 -27.89 -14.88
N ARG A 302 37.61 -26.98 -15.86
CA ARG A 302 38.27 -27.27 -17.15
C ARG A 302 39.77 -27.50 -17.05
N GLN A 303 40.47 -26.85 -16.13
CA GLN A 303 41.92 -27.05 -15.95
C GLN A 303 42.24 -28.41 -15.30
N VAL A 304 41.40 -28.88 -14.37
CA VAL A 304 41.59 -30.19 -13.72
C VAL A 304 41.32 -31.34 -14.68
N THR A 305 40.33 -31.24 -15.58
CA THR A 305 40.08 -32.29 -16.58
C THR A 305 41.22 -32.39 -17.60
N THR A 306 41.83 -31.26 -17.99
CA THR A 306 42.91 -31.24 -18.98
C THR A 306 44.23 -31.82 -18.44
N GLN A 307 44.51 -31.69 -17.14
CA GLN A 307 45.67 -32.33 -16.52
C GLN A 307 45.47 -33.84 -16.28
N ARG A 308 44.23 -34.29 -16.01
CA ARG A 308 43.96 -35.72 -15.75
C ARG A 308 44.05 -36.59 -17.01
N SER A 309 43.73 -36.03 -18.18
CA SER A 309 43.84 -36.74 -19.47
C SER A 309 45.27 -36.92 -19.98
N ARG A 310 46.26 -36.17 -19.47
CA ARG A 310 47.69 -36.38 -19.82
C ARG A 310 48.37 -37.48 -19.01
N ASN A 311 47.85 -37.84 -17.84
CA ASN A 311 48.51 -38.80 -16.93
C ASN A 311 47.98 -40.25 -17.02
N LEU A 312 47.02 -40.54 -17.90
CA LEU A 312 46.43 -41.88 -18.05
C LEU A 312 46.98 -42.68 -19.25
N SER A 313 48.03 -42.20 -19.92
CA SER A 313 48.59 -42.86 -21.12
C SER A 313 49.72 -43.86 -20.86
N TYR A 314 50.03 -44.23 -19.61
CA TYR A 314 50.97 -45.30 -19.31
C TYR A 314 50.58 -46.02 -18.02
N LYS A 315 49.97 -47.20 -18.14
CA LYS A 315 50.28 -48.36 -17.28
C LYS A 315 49.58 -49.63 -17.77
N GLU A 316 50.41 -50.64 -18.01
CA GLU A 316 50.10 -52.03 -18.32
C GLU A 316 49.37 -52.77 -17.18
N PRO A 317 48.77 -53.94 -17.47
CA PRO A 317 47.96 -54.69 -16.51
C PRO A 317 48.80 -55.70 -15.71
N GLY A 318 48.49 -55.88 -14.43
CA GLY A 318 49.14 -56.87 -13.59
C GLY A 318 48.36 -57.18 -12.30
N VAL A 319 47.58 -58.26 -12.38
CA VAL A 319 47.38 -59.35 -11.39
C VAL A 319 46.90 -59.01 -9.96
N SER A 320 45.75 -59.64 -9.68
CA SER A 320 45.08 -60.01 -8.43
C SER A 320 45.85 -59.99 -7.10
N GLU A 321 45.17 -59.56 -6.04
CA GLU A 321 44.94 -60.42 -4.87
C GLU A 321 43.81 -59.92 -3.95
N THR A 322 43.21 -60.90 -3.28
CA THR A 322 42.00 -60.94 -2.47
C THR A 322 42.18 -60.37 -1.06
N GLY A 323 41.12 -59.82 -0.44
CA GLY A 323 41.12 -59.60 1.01
C GLY A 323 39.92 -58.84 1.59
N LEU A 324 38.87 -59.60 1.95
CA LEU A 324 37.98 -59.44 3.11
C LEU A 324 37.49 -58.02 3.51
N CYS A 325 36.18 -57.78 3.32
CA CYS A 325 35.42 -56.79 4.09
C CYS A 325 34.20 -57.45 4.74
N HIS A 326 34.18 -57.43 6.08
CA HIS A 326 32.94 -57.34 6.87
C HIS A 326 32.25 -56.00 6.48
N GLY A 327 30.94 -55.82 6.42
CA GLY A 327 29.83 -56.54 7.02
C GLY A 327 28.87 -55.49 7.59
N TYR A 328 27.79 -55.22 6.83
CA TYR A 328 26.47 -54.70 7.23
C TYR A 328 26.33 -53.29 7.84
N GLY A 329 25.32 -52.56 7.32
CA GLY A 329 24.82 -51.34 7.96
C GLY A 329 23.95 -50.42 7.11
N THR A 330 22.95 -50.96 6.42
CA THR A 330 21.74 -50.26 5.93
C THR A 330 21.20 -49.25 6.94
N VAL A 331 20.80 -48.05 6.51
CA VAL A 331 19.43 -47.50 6.67
C VAL A 331 19.18 -46.45 5.58
N SER A 332 18.20 -46.76 4.73
CA SER A 332 17.44 -45.82 3.88
C SER A 332 16.42 -45.11 4.75
N MET A 333 16.08 -43.85 4.46
CA MET A 333 14.70 -43.45 4.17
C MET A 333 14.56 -41.94 3.95
N PHE A 334 13.82 -41.64 2.88
CA PHE A 334 12.98 -40.46 2.58
C PHE A 334 13.61 -39.07 2.49
#